data_AF-A0A5K1A9P6-F1
#
_entry.id   AF-A0A5K1A9P6-F1
#
_cell.length_a   1.000
_cell.length_b   1.000
_cell.length_c   1.000
_cell.angle_alpha   90.00
_cell.angle_beta   90.00
_cell.angle_gamma   90.00
#
_symmetry.space_group_name_H-M   'P 1'
#
loop_
_entity.id
_entity.type
_entity.pdbx_description
1 polymer ?
#
loop_
_entity_poly.entity_id
_entity_poly.type
_entity_poly.pdbx_seq_one_letter_code
_entity_poly.pdbx_strand_id
1 'polypeptide(L)' 'VLMQTRSEKLRPRILGLRVVKHLLDHLKEEYLVFLPETIPFLGELLEDADLEVKSLAQDILREMEKLSGENLRQYL' A
#
# COMPACT_ATOMS: atom_id res chain seq x y z
N VAL A 1 -1.70 2.71 11.09
CA VAL A 1 -2.52 2.02 10.07
C VAL A 1 -1.76 0.87 9.42
N LEU A 2 -0.53 1.08 8.93
CA LEU A 2 0.29 0.05 8.27
C LEU A 2 0.39 -1.27 9.06
N MET A 3 0.62 -1.24 10.38
CA MET A 3 0.64 -2.48 11.18
C MET A 3 -0.65 -3.33 11.09
N GLN A 4 -1.81 -2.72 10.80
CA GLN A 4 -3.06 -3.46 10.62
C GLN A 4 -3.11 -4.23 9.31
N THR A 5 -2.31 -3.85 8.31
CA THR A 5 -2.19 -4.61 7.06
C THR A 5 -1.48 -5.95 7.28
N ARG A 6 -0.77 -6.15 8.39
CA ARG A 6 -0.14 -7.43 8.77
C ARG A 6 -0.99 -8.29 9.71
N SER A 7 -2.26 -7.95 9.90
CA SER A 7 -3.15 -8.73 10.75
C SER A 7 -3.38 -10.14 10.17
N GLU A 8 -3.36 -11.17 11.03
CA GLU A 8 -3.77 -12.53 10.67
C GLU A 8 -5.22 -12.60 10.14
N LYS A 9 -6.08 -11.70 10.64
CA LYS A 9 -7.47 -11.58 10.18
C LYS A 9 -7.53 -10.77 8.89
N LEU A 10 -8.29 -11.29 7.91
CA LEU A 10 -8.50 -10.67 6.61
C LEU A 10 -9.08 -9.25 6.71
N ARG A 11 -10.15 -9.06 7.50
CA ARG A 11 -10.89 -7.79 7.55
C ARG A 11 -10.02 -6.59 7.96
N PRO A 12 -9.20 -6.66 9.03
CA PRO A 12 -8.25 -5.58 9.33
C PRO A 12 -7.23 -5.31 8.23
N ARG A 13 -6.76 -6.34 7.49
CA ARG A 13 -5.83 -6.12 6.37
C ARG A 13 -6.46 -5.26 5.28
N ILE A 14 -7.65 -5.65 4.83
CA ILE A 14 -8.41 -4.93 3.80
C ILE A 14 -8.71 -3.50 4.27
N LEU A 15 -9.19 -3.33 5.50
CA LEU A 15 -9.49 -1.99 6.03
C LEU A 15 -8.24 -1.13 6.17
N GLY A 16 -7.11 -1.72 6.57
CA GLY A 16 -5.82 -1.04 6.62
C GLY A 16 -5.41 -0.51 5.25
N LEU A 17 -5.47 -1.35 4.21
CA LEU A 17 -5.18 -0.95 2.83
C LEU A 17 -6.13 0.12 2.30
N ARG A 18 -7.45 0.00 2.58
CA ARG A 18 -8.43 1.02 2.17
C ARG A 18 -8.17 2.38 2.84
N VAL A 19 -7.71 2.39 4.09
CA VAL A 19 -7.30 3.64 4.75
C VAL A 19 -6.02 4.20 4.12
N VAL A 20 -5.01 3.37 3.81
CA VAL A 20 -3.80 3.82 3.09
C VAL A 20 -4.17 4.43 1.74
N LYS A 21 -5.03 3.75 0.97
CA LYS A 21 -5.55 4.25 -0.31
C LYS A 21 -6.25 5.60 -0.15
N HIS A 22 -7.13 5.70 0.84
CA HIS A 22 -7.83 6.95 1.14
C HIS A 22 -6.85 8.08 1.47
N LEU A 23 -5.84 7.82 2.30
CA LEU A 23 -4.81 8.82 2.63
C LEU A 23 -4.02 9.24 1.40
N LEU A 24 -3.57 8.29 0.58
CA LEU A 24 -2.87 8.58 -0.69
C LEU A 24 -3.74 9.43 -1.63
N ASP A 25 -5.04 9.12 -1.72
CA ASP A 25 -5.97 9.83 -2.57
C ASP A 25 -6.20 11.28 -2.16
N HIS A 26 -6.12 11.59 -0.86
CA HIS A 26 -6.47 12.91 -0.34
C HIS A 26 -5.23 13.77 -0.06
N LEU A 27 -4.12 13.15 0.34
CA LEU A 27 -2.86 13.84 0.63
C LEU A 27 -1.94 13.96 -0.59
N LYS A 28 -2.11 13.10 -1.61
CA LYS A 28 -1.36 13.13 -2.87
C LYS A 28 0.16 13.19 -2.62
N GLU A 29 0.83 14.23 -3.09
CA GLU A 29 2.28 14.40 -2.99
C GLU A 29 2.75 14.44 -1.52
N GLU A 30 1.93 14.94 -0.60
CA GLU A 30 2.27 14.98 0.83
C GLU A 30 2.39 13.58 1.44
N TYR A 31 1.68 12.59 0.89
CA TYR A 31 1.81 11.20 1.34
C TYR A 31 3.18 10.61 1.00
N LEU A 32 3.85 11.11 -0.04
CA LEU A 32 5.07 10.49 -0.58
C LEU A 32 6.24 10.52 0.42
N VAL A 33 6.20 11.41 1.42
CA VAL A 33 7.18 11.42 2.52
C VAL A 33 7.19 10.09 3.30
N PHE A 34 6.07 9.36 3.31
CA PHE A 34 5.92 8.08 3.99
C PHE A 34 6.18 6.86 3.10
N LEU A 35 6.71 7.06 1.88
CA LEU A 35 7.07 5.97 0.98
C LEU A 35 8.04 4.96 1.61
N PRO A 36 9.15 5.37 2.26
CA PRO A 36 10.11 4.42 2.84
C PRO A 36 9.47 3.48 3.85
N GLU A 37 8.52 3.97 4.64
CA GLU A 37 7.78 3.17 5.61
C GLU A 37 6.68 2.32 4.97
N THR A 38 6.06 2.79 3.88
CA THR A 38 4.92 2.09 3.25
C THR A 38 5.37 0.96 2.32
N ILE A 39 6.49 1.14 1.59
CA ILE A 39 7.01 0.17 0.60
C ILE A 39 7.21 -1.24 1.19
N PRO A 40 7.86 -1.44 2.35
CA PRO A 40 8.03 -2.78 2.93
C PRO A 40 6.71 -3.49 3.22
N PHE A 41 5.66 -2.76 3.61
CA PHE A 41 4.34 -3.34 3.82
C PHE A 41 3.68 -3.73 2.51
N LEU A 42 3.81 -2.90 1.47
CA LEU A 42 3.27 -3.25 0.15
C LEU A 42 3.97 -4.49 -0.41
N GLY A 43 5.30 -4.62 -0.25
CA GLY A 43 6.06 -5.79 -0.70
C GLY A 43 5.52 -7.10 -0.14
N GLU A 44 5.28 -7.14 1.17
CA GLU A 44 4.68 -8.32 1.81
C GLU A 44 3.25 -8.61 1.29
N LEU A 45 2.43 -7.58 1.09
CA LEU A 45 1.02 -7.72 0.70
C LEU A 45 0.83 -8.06 -0.78
N LEU A 46 1.82 -7.77 -1.62
CA LEU A 46 1.84 -8.23 -3.01
C LEU A 46 1.97 -9.75 -3.11
N GLU A 47 2.45 -10.40 -2.06
CA GLU A 47 2.52 -11.87 -1.95
C GLU A 47 1.43 -12.46 -1.03
N ASP A 48 0.42 -11.66 -0.63
CA ASP A 48 -0.71 -12.16 0.16
C ASP A 48 -1.49 -13.24 -0.63
N ALA A 49 -1.93 -14.28 0.08
CA ALA A 49 -2.72 -15.37 -0.49
C ALA A 49 -4.14 -14.92 -0.86
N ASP A 50 -4.67 -13.88 -0.21
CA ASP A 50 -5.96 -13.30 -0.53
C ASP A 50 -5.85 -12.32 -1.73
N LEU A 51 -6.64 -12.59 -2.77
CA LEU A 51 -6.60 -11.82 -4.01
C LEU A 51 -7.09 -10.37 -3.84
N GLU A 52 -8.03 -10.09 -2.94
CA GLU A 52 -8.51 -8.72 -2.71
C GLU A 52 -7.40 -7.88 -2.07
N VAL A 53 -6.69 -8.45 -1.09
CA VAL A 53 -5.55 -7.78 -0.44
C VAL A 53 -4.45 -7.50 -1.46
N LYS A 54 -4.06 -8.51 -2.25
CA LYS A 54 -3.04 -8.36 -3.29
C LYS A 54 -3.43 -7.32 -4.34
N SER A 55 -4.68 -7.31 -4.80
CA SER A 55 -5.17 -6.32 -5.77
C SER A 55 -5.11 -4.90 -5.22
N LEU A 56 -5.56 -4.69 -3.97
CA LEU A 56 -5.51 -3.38 -3.32
C LEU A 56 -4.07 -2.89 -3.15
N ALA A 57 -3.14 -3.76 -2.77
CA ALA A 57 -1.72 -3.41 -2.65
C ALA A 57 -1.12 -3.03 -4.02
N GLN A 58 -1.45 -3.76 -5.08
CA GLN A 58 -1.03 -3.43 -6.45
C GLN A 58 -1.56 -2.07 -6.92
N ASP A 59 -2.82 -1.76 -6.62
CA ASP A 59 -3.42 -0.50 -7.02
C ASP A 59 -2.81 0.70 -6.28
N ILE A 60 -2.58 0.56 -4.97
CA ILE A 60 -1.86 1.57 -4.19
C ILE A 60 -0.45 1.79 -4.73
N LEU A 61 0.30 0.71 -5.01
CA LEU A 61 1.64 0.81 -5.57
C LEU A 61 1.65 1.57 -6.89
N ARG A 62 0.74 1.23 -7.82
CA ARG A 62 0.65 1.90 -9.13
C ARG A 62 0.36 3.39 -9.00
N GLU A 63 -0.49 3.78 -8.06
CA GLU A 63 -0.78 5.19 -7.82
C GLU A 63 0.39 5.93 -7.20
N MET A 64 1.12 5.30 -6.29
CA MET A 64 2.36 5.86 -5.74
C MET A 64 3.43 6.03 -6.82
N GLU A 65 3.60 5.06 -7.72
CA GLU A 65 4.48 5.17 -8.89
C GLU A 65 4.06 6.34 -9.79
N LYS A 66 2.75 6.48 -10.04
CA LYS A 66 2.21 7.59 -10.83
C LYS A 66 2.45 8.96 -10.18
N LEU A 67 2.29 9.07 -8.87
CA LEU A 67 2.47 10.34 -8.13
C LEU A 67 3.95 10.70 -7.96
N SER A 68 4.81 9.71 -7.70
CA SER A 68 6.26 9.93 -7.56
C SER A 68 6.96 10.15 -8.90
N GLY A 69 6.42 9.60 -9.99
CA GLY A 69 7.09 9.58 -11.30
C GLY A 69 8.21 8.54 -11.39
N GLU A 70 8.31 7.63 -10.42
CA GLU A 70 9.38 6.63 -10.32
C GLU A 70 8.83 5.20 -10.40
N ASN A 71 9.67 4.26 -10.82
CA ASN A 71 9.38 2.84 -10.71
C ASN A 71 9.72 2.38 -9.28
N LEU A 72 8.70 2.16 -8.45
CA LEU A 72 8.91 1.84 -7.04
C LEU A 72 9.20 0.35 -6.80
N ARG A 73 8.99 -0.50 -7.82
CA ARG A 73 9.28 -1.94 -7.74
C ARG A 73 10.76 -2.24 -7.59
N GLN A 74 11.66 -1.33 -7.93
CA GLN A 74 13.09 -1.51 -7.69
C GLN A 74 13.45 -1.55 -6.19
N TYR A 75 12.54 -1.12 -5.32
CA TYR A 75 12.69 -1.08 -3.86
C TYR A 75 11.94 -2.22 -3.15
N LEU A 76 11.28 -3.11 -3.92
CA LEU A 76 10.50 -4.26 -3.45
C LEU A 76 11.29 -5.55 -3.69
#